data_AF-A0AAU8UMF1-F1
#
_entry.id   AF-A0AAU8UMF1-F1
#
_cell.length_a   1.000
_cell.length_b   1.000
_cell.length_c   1.000
_cell.angle_alpha   90.00
_cell.angle_beta   90.00
_cell.angle_gamma   90.00
#
_symmetry.space_group_name_H-M   'P 1'
#
loop_
_entity.id
_entity.type
_entity.pdbx_description
1 polymer ?
#
loop_
_entity_poly.entity_id
_entity_poly.type
_entity_poly.pdbx_seq_one_letter_code
_entity_poly.pdbx_strand_id
1 'polypeptide(L)' 'MITQSFYHYVQIFRNADLLESDQQAQFAELVFLDGDFPKSASDFETISNYIELNQRYSDYVSTFDEVWQSYADKYQV' A
#
# COMPACT_ATOMS: atom_id res chain seq x y z
N MET A 1 18.60 -7.74 -9.20
CA MET A 1 17.18 -8.14 -9.13
C MET A 1 16.38 -6.88 -8.92
N ILE A 2 15.41 -6.56 -9.78
CA ILE A 2 14.49 -5.45 -9.50
C ILE A 2 13.41 -6.04 -8.61
N THR A 3 13.48 -5.77 -7.30
CA THR A 3 12.34 -5.97 -6.40
C THR A 3 11.36 -4.85 -6.69
N GLN A 4 10.13 -5.18 -7.05
CA GLN A 4 9.10 -4.17 -7.27
C GLN A 4 8.82 -3.48 -5.92
N SER A 5 8.88 -2.15 -5.87
CA SER A 5 8.57 -1.44 -4.61
C SER A 5 7.12 -1.68 -4.20
N PHE A 6 6.84 -1.57 -2.90
CA PHE A 6 5.48 -1.76 -2.39
C PHE A 6 4.49 -0.84 -3.09
N TYR A 7 4.87 0.43 -3.33
CA TYR A 7 4.06 1.38 -4.10
C TYR A 7 3.62 0.82 -5.47
N HIS A 8 4.55 0.27 -6.25
CA HIS A 8 4.24 -0.30 -7.56
C HIS A 8 3.38 -1.57 -7.45
N TYR A 9 3.56 -2.36 -6.40
CA TYR A 9 2.69 -3.52 -6.15
C TYR A 9 1.26 -3.07 -5.82
N VAL A 10 1.08 -2.08 -4.96
CA VAL A 10 -0.23 -1.53 -4.58
C VAL A 10 -1.03 -1.04 -5.79
N GLN A 11 -0.37 -0.54 -6.84
CA GLN A 11 -1.08 -0.07 -8.04
C GLN A 11 -1.92 -1.15 -8.75
N ILE A 12 -1.66 -2.45 -8.52
CA ILE A 12 -2.47 -3.53 -9.11
C ILE A 12 -3.91 -3.56 -8.60
N PHE A 13 -4.15 -3.01 -7.40
CA PHE A 13 -5.47 -2.98 -6.76
C PHE A 13 -6.28 -1.74 -7.19
N ARG A 14 -5.69 -0.81 -7.95
CA ARG A 14 -6.40 0.38 -8.41
C ARG A 14 -7.44 0.01 -9.46
N ASN A 15 -8.68 -0.04 -9.02
CA ASN A 15 -9.84 -0.25 -9.86
C ASN A 15 -10.91 0.77 -9.51
N ALA A 16 -11.18 1.71 -10.43
CA ALA A 16 -12.14 2.79 -10.23
C ALA A 16 -13.55 2.27 -9.95
N ASP A 17 -13.94 1.14 -10.53
CA ASP A 17 -15.26 0.54 -10.38
C ASP A 17 -15.48 -0.09 -9.00
N LEU A 18 -14.40 -0.32 -8.23
CA LEU A 18 -14.44 -0.96 -6.91
C LEU A 18 -14.24 0.04 -5.75
N LEU A 19 -14.02 1.33 -6.04
CA LEU A 19 -13.76 2.34 -5.00
C LEU A 19 -14.89 2.51 -3.99
N GLU A 20 -16.13 2.15 -4.32
CA GLU A 20 -17.27 2.26 -3.41
C GLU A 20 -17.47 1.00 -2.53
N SER A 21 -16.81 -0.11 -2.83
CA SER A 21 -17.11 -1.42 -2.21
C SER A 21 -15.89 -2.20 -1.74
N ASP A 22 -14.67 -1.79 -2.10
CA ASP A 22 -13.43 -2.52 -1.83
C ASP A 22 -12.38 -1.64 -1.13
N GLN A 23 -11.98 -2.03 0.08
CA GLN A 23 -11.00 -1.29 0.87
C GLN A 23 -9.59 -1.32 0.27
N GLN A 24 -9.20 -2.38 -0.44
CA GLN A 24 -7.89 -2.46 -1.11
C GLN A 24 -7.84 -1.48 -2.29
N ALA A 25 -8.93 -1.35 -3.04
CA ALA A 25 -9.05 -0.35 -4.10
C ALA A 25 -8.97 1.09 -3.54
N GLN A 26 -9.68 1.36 -2.44
CA GLN A 26 -9.63 2.65 -1.74
C GLN A 26 -8.22 2.96 -1.21
N PHE A 27 -7.58 2.00 -0.53
CA PHE A 27 -6.21 2.13 -0.05
C PHE A 27 -5.23 2.39 -1.19
N ALA A 28 -5.36 1.68 -2.30
CA ALA A 28 -4.47 1.84 -3.45
C ALA A 28 -4.62 3.21 -4.14
N GLU A 29 -5.84 3.73 -4.21
CA GLU A 29 -6.09 5.09 -4.70
C GLU A 29 -5.54 6.14 -3.72
N LEU A 30 -5.70 5.93 -2.40
CA LEU A 30 -5.14 6.79 -1.37
C LEU A 30 -3.60 6.87 -1.45
N VAL A 31 -2.93 5.74 -1.62
CA VAL A 31 -1.47 5.65 -1.83
C VAL A 31 -1.05 6.32 -3.13
N PHE A 32 -1.84 6.20 -4.20
CA PHE A 32 -1.56 6.85 -5.48
C PHE A 32 -1.65 8.38 -5.40
N LEU A 33 -2.69 8.89 -4.73
CA LEU A 33 -2.92 10.33 -4.52
C LEU A 33 -1.95 10.94 -3.51
N ASP A 34 -1.26 10.13 -2.71
CA ASP A 34 -0.26 10.60 -1.78
C ASP A 34 1.09 10.90 -2.46
N GLY A 35 1.35 12.20 -2.65
CA GLY A 35 2.60 12.70 -3.24
C GLY A 35 3.84 12.40 -2.40
N ASP A 36 3.69 12.33 -1.08
CA ASP A 36 4.78 12.16 -0.12
C ASP A 36 5.04 10.69 0.24
N PHE A 37 4.24 9.76 -0.31
CA PHE A 37 4.40 8.33 -0.07
C PHE A 37 5.81 7.87 -0.47
N PRO A 38 6.48 6.99 0.30
CA PRO A 38 7.83 6.51 -0.01
C PRO A 38 7.83 5.53 -1.20
N LYS A 39 7.71 6.03 -2.44
CA LYS A 39 7.49 5.23 -3.66
C LYS A 39 8.61 4.25 -4.01
N SER A 40 9.83 4.52 -3.54
CA SER A 40 11.00 3.66 -3.73
C SER A 40 11.23 2.66 -2.60
N ALA A 41 10.50 2.76 -1.48
CA ALA A 41 10.68 1.85 -0.35
C ALA A 41 10.11 0.46 -0.65
N SER A 42 10.76 -0.55 -0.10
CA SER A 42 10.36 -1.96 -0.22
C SER A 42 10.47 -2.71 1.11
N ASP A 43 10.94 -2.07 2.17
CA ASP A 43 11.06 -2.64 3.51
C ASP A 43 9.84 -2.30 4.38
N PHE A 44 9.48 -3.22 5.26
CA PHE A 44 8.30 -3.10 6.12
C PHE A 44 8.40 -1.88 7.03
N GLU A 45 9.55 -1.68 7.68
CA GLU A 45 9.75 -0.65 8.68
C GLU A 45 9.48 0.75 8.14
N THR A 46 10.05 1.10 6.98
CA THR A 46 9.84 2.41 6.36
C THR A 46 8.36 2.65 6.02
N ILE A 47 7.68 1.63 5.49
CA ILE A 47 6.31 1.77 5.01
C ILE A 47 5.31 1.75 6.17
N SER A 48 5.45 0.81 7.10
CA SER A 48 4.64 0.73 8.33
C SER A 48 4.75 2.02 9.14
N ASN A 49 5.97 2.54 9.38
CA ASN A 49 6.15 3.81 10.08
C ASN A 49 5.43 4.96 9.36
N TYR A 50 5.52 5.04 8.02
CA TYR A 50 4.84 6.09 7.26
C TYR A 50 3.31 6.00 7.39
N ILE A 51 2.75 4.79 7.27
CA ILE A 51 1.31 4.53 7.40
C ILE A 51 0.81 4.85 8.80
N GLU A 52 1.49 4.37 9.85
CA GLU A 52 1.06 4.55 11.24
C GLU A 52 1.15 6.00 11.72
N LEU A 53 2.14 6.76 11.25
CA LEU A 53 2.35 8.15 11.65
C LEU A 53 1.46 9.13 10.86
N ASN A 54 0.80 8.69 9.79
CA ASN A 54 0.00 9.55 8.94
C ASN A 54 -1.51 9.26 9.12
N GLN A 55 -2.21 10.21 9.74
CA GLN A 55 -3.64 10.12 10.07
C GLN A 55 -4.53 9.82 8.85
N ARG A 56 -4.06 10.12 7.63
CA ARG A 56 -4.76 9.77 6.38
C ARG A 56 -5.03 8.26 6.26
N TYR A 57 -4.20 7.42 6.85
CA TYR A 57 -4.28 5.96 6.74
C TYR A 57 -4.94 5.28 7.94
N SER A 58 -5.43 6.03 8.94
CA SER A 58 -5.96 5.45 10.18
C SER A 58 -7.07 4.41 9.97
N ASP A 59 -7.93 4.62 8.97
CA ASP A 59 -9.02 3.68 8.64
C ASP A 59 -8.56 2.48 7.78
N TYR A 60 -7.32 2.49 7.30
CA TYR A 60 -6.77 1.51 6.36
C TYR A 60 -5.60 0.70 6.93
N VAL A 61 -5.31 0.80 8.24
CA VAL A 61 -4.21 0.06 8.88
C VAL A 61 -4.38 -1.46 8.68
N SER A 62 -5.58 -2.00 8.90
CA SER A 62 -5.84 -3.43 8.66
C SER A 62 -5.73 -3.82 7.18
N THR A 63 -6.19 -2.96 6.27
CA THR A 63 -6.02 -3.17 4.83
C THR A 63 -4.54 -3.17 4.42
N PHE A 64 -3.74 -2.29 5.04
CA PHE A 64 -2.30 -2.27 4.85
C PHE A 64 -1.67 -3.60 5.26
N ASP A 65 -2.02 -4.16 6.43
CA ASP A 65 -1.49 -5.44 6.89
C ASP A 65 -1.75 -6.57 5.88
N GLU A 66 -2.97 -6.65 5.35
CA GLU A 66 -3.36 -7.66 4.35
C GLU A 66 -2.59 -7.51 3.02
N VAL A 67 -2.48 -6.27 2.52
CA VAL A 67 -1.75 -5.97 1.28
C VAL A 67 -0.25 -6.20 1.47
N TRP A 68 0.29 -5.87 2.65
CA TRP A 68 1.67 -6.12 3.01
C TRP A 68 1.99 -7.61 3.03
N GLN A 69 1.15 -8.42 3.68
CA GLN A 69 1.34 -9.86 3.71
C GLN A 69 1.36 -10.47 2.29
N SER A 70 0.41 -10.04 1.44
CA SER A 70 0.35 -10.47 0.03
C SER A 70 1.59 -10.05 -0.77
N TYR A 71 2.15 -8.87 -0.47
CA TYR A 71 3.41 -8.39 -1.04
C TYR A 71 4.60 -9.24 -0.57
N ALA A 72 4.73 -9.46 0.74
CA ALA A 72 5.80 -10.22 1.35
C ALA A 72 5.83 -11.68 0.83
N ASP A 73 4.67 -12.33 0.74
CA ASP A 73 4.55 -13.69 0.21
C ASP A 73 4.98 -13.76 -1.27
N LYS A 74 4.63 -12.75 -2.07
CA LYS A 74 4.94 -12.71 -3.51
C LYS A 74 6.42 -12.46 -3.80
N TYR A 75 7.07 -11.58 -3.02
CA TYR A 75 8.45 -11.15 -3.27
C TYR A 75 9.46 -11.74 -2.29
N GLN A 76 9.01 -12.54 -1.32
CA GLN A 76 9.84 -13.19 -0.29
C GLN A 76 10.71 -12.19 0.48
N VAL A 77 10.09 -11.07 0.90
CA VAL A 77 10.72 -9.96 1.64
C VAL A 77 10.32 -9.92 3.10
#